data_AF-A0A520ZJB9-F1
#
_entry.id   AF-A0A520ZJB9-F1
#
_cell.length_a   1.000
_cell.length_b   1.000
_cell.length_c   1.000
_cell.angle_alpha   90.00
_cell.angle_beta   90.00
_cell.angle_gamma   90.00
#
_symmetry.space_group_name_H-M   'P 1'
#
loop_
_entity.id
_entity.type
_entity.pdbx_description
1 polymer ?
#
loop_
_entity_poly.entity_id
_entity_poly.type
_entity_poly.pdbx_seq_one_letter_code
_entity_poly.pdbx_strand_id
1 'polypeptide(L)'
;MSILYTARTALTALALWCAASLPVAALELIMVEEHGCIWCARWNAEIAPIYPKTDEGERAPLRRVDRFEPVPDDLTFARRVIFT
;
A
#
# COMPACT_ATOMS: atom_id res chain seq x y z
N MET A 1 -33.93 -29.91 -16.34
CA MET A 1 -33.67 -29.26 -15.04
C MET A 1 -32.20 -29.38 -14.64
N SER A 2 -31.61 -30.57 -14.56
CA SER A 2 -30.21 -30.79 -14.09
C SER A 2 -29.11 -30.12 -14.92
N ILE A 3 -29.27 -30.02 -16.25
CA ILE A 3 -28.29 -29.36 -17.16
C ILE A 3 -28.20 -27.84 -16.91
N LEU A 4 -29.31 -27.21 -16.53
CA LEU A 4 -29.35 -25.79 -16.19
C LEU A 4 -28.72 -25.49 -14.82
N TYR A 5 -28.73 -26.48 -13.91
CA TYR A 5 -28.07 -26.39 -12.61
C TYR A 5 -26.56 -26.58 -12.73
N THR A 6 -26.07 -27.52 -13.52
CA THR A 6 -24.63 -27.70 -13.78
C THR A 6 -24.03 -26.54 -14.58
N ALA A 7 -24.75 -25.97 -15.54
CA ALA A 7 -24.29 -24.77 -16.24
C ALA A 7 -24.18 -23.55 -15.31
N ARG A 8 -25.14 -23.38 -14.39
CA ARG A 8 -25.12 -22.32 -13.37
C ARG A 8 -23.97 -22.48 -12.38
N THR A 9 -23.72 -23.68 -11.87
CA THR A 9 -22.61 -23.91 -10.93
C THR A 9 -21.24 -23.75 -11.58
N ALA A 10 -21.09 -24.16 -12.84
CA ALA A 10 -19.86 -23.95 -13.61
C ALA A 10 -19.56 -22.45 -13.82
N LEU A 11 -20.58 -21.66 -14.18
CA LEU A 11 -20.46 -20.22 -14.35
C LEU A 11 -20.07 -19.50 -13.05
N THR A 12 -20.67 -19.88 -11.91
CA THR A 12 -20.32 -19.28 -10.62
C THR A 12 -18.91 -19.63 -10.18
N ALA A 13 -18.48 -20.89 -10.40
CA ALA A 13 -17.13 -21.33 -10.05
C ALA A 13 -16.07 -20.60 -10.89
N LEU A 14 -16.33 -20.41 -12.18
CA LEU A 14 -15.45 -19.65 -13.07
C LEU A 14 -15.35 -18.17 -12.66
N ALA A 15 -16.48 -17.55 -12.31
CA ALA A 15 -16.50 -16.15 -11.86
C ALA A 15 -15.71 -15.93 -10.56
N LEU A 16 -15.85 -16.85 -9.59
CA LEU A 16 -15.09 -16.84 -8.34
C LEU A 16 -13.59 -17.01 -8.58
N TRP A 17 -13.21 -17.90 -9.51
CA TRP A 17 -11.81 -18.13 -9.83
C TRP A 17 -11.16 -16.91 -10.51
N CYS A 18 -11.88 -16.25 -11.43
CA CYS A 18 -11.43 -15.00 -12.02
C CYS A 18 -11.32 -13.88 -10.98
N ALA A 19 -12.29 -13.75 -10.06
CA ALA A 19 -12.25 -12.73 -9.01
C ALA A 19 -11.06 -12.89 -8.06
N ALA A 20 -10.63 -14.13 -7.78
CA ALA A 20 -9.46 -14.42 -6.94
C ALA A 20 -8.12 -14.03 -7.58
N SER A 21 -8.09 -13.79 -8.89
CA SER A 21 -6.88 -13.41 -9.62
C SER A 21 -6.65 -11.90 -9.76
N LEU A 22 -7.55 -11.08 -9.18
CA LEU A 22 -7.37 -9.63 -9.21
C LEU A 22 -6.16 -9.22 -8.35
N PRO A 23 -5.27 -8.36 -8.86
CA PRO A 23 -4.17 -7.84 -8.08
C PRO A 23 -4.74 -7.07 -6.88
N VAL A 24 -4.30 -7.44 -5.68
CA VAL A 24 -4.56 -6.64 -4.48
C VAL A 24 -3.66 -5.41 -4.58
N ALA A 25 -4.24 -4.21 -4.56
CA ALA A 25 -3.46 -2.99 -4.52
C ALA A 25 -2.58 -3.03 -3.26
N ALA A 26 -1.26 -2.95 -3.44
CA ALA A 26 -0.34 -2.86 -2.33
C ALA A 26 -0.59 -1.54 -1.60
N LEU A 27 -0.83 -1.61 -0.29
CA LEU A 27 -0.82 -0.42 0.56
C LEU A 27 0.62 0.10 0.59
N GLU A 28 0.84 1.41 0.66
CA GLU A 28 2.17 1.99 0.86
C GLU A 28 2.20 2.78 2.17
N LEU A 29 3.33 2.71 2.90
CA LEU A 29 3.62 3.65 3.99
C LEU A 29 4.39 4.83 3.42
N ILE A 30 3.71 5.96 3.25
CA ILE A 30 4.34 7.20 2.80
C ILE A 30 4.99 7.92 3.98
N MET A 31 6.33 7.94 4.02
CA MET A 31 7.10 8.75 4.97
C MET A 31 7.50 10.05 4.30
N VAL A 32 6.85 11.15 4.73
CA VAL A 32 7.21 12.50 4.29
C VAL A 32 8.31 13.03 5.20
N GLU A 33 9.42 13.48 4.62
CA GLU A 33 10.62 13.93 5.35
C GLU A 33 11.00 15.36 4.98
N GLU A 34 11.78 16.00 5.84
CA GLU A 34 12.42 17.29 5.54
C GLU A 34 13.80 17.37 6.17
N HIS A 35 14.66 18.21 5.61
CA HIS A 35 15.99 18.46 6.17
C HIS A 35 15.88 19.05 7.59
N GLY A 36 16.64 18.49 8.54
CA GLY A 36 16.62 18.92 9.94
C GLY A 36 15.54 18.26 10.81
N CYS A 37 14.68 17.40 10.25
CA CYS A 37 13.68 16.66 11.01
C CYS A 37 14.31 15.61 11.94
N ILE A 38 14.42 15.93 13.24
CA ILE A 38 15.03 15.03 14.24
C ILE A 38 14.25 13.71 14.39
N TRP A 39 12.92 13.75 14.25
CA TRP A 39 12.07 12.57 14.34
C TRP A 39 12.24 11.64 13.14
N CYS A 40 12.39 12.22 11.95
CA CYS A 40 12.68 11.49 10.72
C CYS A 40 14.03 10.79 10.86
N ALA A 41 15.06 11.50 11.32
CA ALA A 41 16.39 10.94 11.58
C ALA A 41 16.35 9.79 12.60
N ARG A 42 15.62 9.94 13.71
CA ARG A 42 15.49 8.88 14.71
C ARG A 42 14.76 7.65 14.16
N TRP A 43 13.65 7.84 13.44
CA TRP A 43 12.94 6.75 12.79
C TRP A 43 13.83 6.02 11.78
N ASN A 44 14.64 6.76 11.03
CA ASN A 44 15.61 6.19 10.08
C ASN A 44 16.70 5.36 10.76
N ALA A 45 17.13 5.74 11.95
CA ALA A 45 18.12 5.00 12.72
C ALA A 45 17.53 3.73 13.37
N GLU A 46 16.32 3.83 13.92
CA GLU A 46 15.74 2.79 14.78
C GLU A 46 14.80 1.84 14.04
N ILE A 47 13.97 2.36 13.12
CA ILE A 47 12.85 1.62 12.53
C ILE A 47 13.10 1.27 11.06
N ALA A 48 13.56 2.22 10.24
CA ALA A 48 13.77 1.99 8.81
C ALA A 48 14.56 0.72 8.46
N PRO A 49 15.63 0.33 9.20
CA PRO A 49 16.42 -0.86 8.86
C PRO A 49 15.69 -2.18 9.13
N ILE A 50 14.72 -2.18 10.05
CA ILE A 50 13.95 -3.36 10.42
C ILE A 50 12.56 -3.40 9.77
N TYR A 51 12.00 -2.25 9.38
CA TYR A 51 10.65 -2.15 8.85
C TYR A 51 10.36 -3.13 7.69
N PRO A 52 11.22 -3.29 6.67
CA PRO A 52 10.97 -4.22 5.56
C PRO A 52 10.99 -5.71 5.97
N LYS A 53 11.39 -6.01 7.21
CA LYS A 53 11.47 -7.37 7.76
C LYS A 53 10.27 -7.68 8.66
N THR A 54 9.36 -6.73 8.86
CA THR A 54 8.15 -6.94 9.65
C THR A 54 6.96 -7.19 8.73
N ASP A 55 5.93 -7.84 9.25
CA ASP A 55 4.71 -8.08 8.48
C ASP A 55 4.04 -6.76 8.04
N GLU A 56 4.23 -5.67 8.79
CA GLU A 56 3.77 -4.33 8.40
C GLU A 56 4.51 -3.83 7.17
N GLY A 57 5.84 -3.94 7.11
CA GLY A 57 6.60 -3.49 5.94
C GLY A 57 6.41 -4.37 4.71
N GLU A 58 6.05 -5.64 4.89
CA GLU A 58 5.61 -6.51 3.79
C GLU A 58 4.26 -6.06 3.23
N ARG A 59 3.28 -5.78 4.10
CA ARG A 59 1.94 -5.35 3.69
C ARG A 59 1.90 -3.91 3.19
N ALA A 60 2.79 -3.05 3.71
CA ALA A 60 2.86 -1.63 3.42
C ALA A 60 4.31 -1.19 3.16
N PRO A 61 4.86 -1.42 1.95
CA PRO A 61 6.21 -1.00 1.61
C PRO A 61 6.43 0.49 1.86
N LEU A 62 7.59 0.82 2.42
CA LEU A 62 7.99 2.19 2.74
C LEU A 62 8.33 2.96 1.45
N ARG A 63 7.70 4.13 1.26
CA ARG A 63 8.04 5.10 0.22
C ARG A 63 8.34 6.46 0.84
N ARG A 64 9.47 7.05 0.46
CA ARG A 64 9.94 8.34 0.98
C ARG A 64 9.59 9.48 0.03
N VAL A 65 9.18 10.61 0.59
CA VAL A 65 8.86 11.84 -0.17
C VAL A 65 9.43 13.04 0.58
N ASP A 66 10.15 13.92 -0.12
CA ASP A 66 10.60 15.18 0.47
C ASP A 66 9.44 16.17 0.52
N ARG A 67 9.24 16.84 1.65
CA ARG A 67 8.15 17.79 1.89
C ARG A 67 8.20 19.01 0.95
N PHE A 68 9.38 19.41 0.49
CA PHE A 68 9.59 20.58 -0.35
C PHE A 68 9.56 20.27 -1.85
N GLU A 69 9.61 18.99 -2.23
CA GLU A 69 9.45 18.56 -3.61
C GLU A 69 7.97 18.53 -4.05
N PRO A 70 7.70 18.60 -5.36
CA PRO A 70 6.36 18.37 -5.88
C PRO A 70 5.82 17.01 -5.44
N VAL A 71 4.52 16.95 -5.09
CA VAL A 71 3.87 15.68 -4.79
C VAL A 71 3.88 14.82 -6.06
N PRO A 72 4.33 13.56 -6.00
CA PRO A 72 4.31 12.66 -7.14
C PRO A 72 2.91 12.53 -7.75
N ASP A 73 2.83 12.39 -9.08
CA ASP A 73 1.55 12.40 -9.82
C ASP A 73 0.58 11.27 -9.40
N ASP A 74 1.11 10.19 -8.83
CA ASP A 74 0.36 9.04 -8.34
C ASP A 74 -0.07 9.16 -6.86
N LEU A 75 0.26 10.27 -6.21
CA LEU A 75 -0.01 10.50 -4.79
C LEU A 75 -0.86 11.75 -4.57
N THR A 76 -1.86 11.65 -3.70
CA THR A 76 -2.68 12.80 -3.29
C THR A 76 -2.86 12.80 -1.77
N PHE A 77 -2.43 13.87 -1.10
CA PHE A 77 -2.64 14.03 0.33
C PHE A 77 -4.03 14.62 0.61
N ALA A 78 -4.76 14.05 1.58
CA ALA A 78 -6.06 14.57 2.01
C ALA A 78 -5.99 15.99 2.61
N ARG A 79 -4.82 16.37 3.13
CA ARG A 79 -4.52 17.70 3.66
C ARG A 79 -3.02 17.99 3.53
N ARG A 80 -2.64 19.25 3.68
CA ARG A 80 -1.23 19.66 3.71
C ARG A 80 -0.48 18.97 4.85
N VAL A 81 0.74 18.51 4.58
CA VAL A 81 1.66 17.96 5.58
C VAL A 81 2.26 19.09 6.41
N ILE A 82 2.01 19.05 7.71
CA ILE A 82 2.48 20.03 8.70
C ILE A 82 3.19 19.25 9.79
N PHE A 83 4.45 19.58 10.04
CA PHE A 83 5.19 19.11 11.21
C PHE A 83 5.01 20.11 12.35
N THR A 84 4.87 19.61 13.58
CA THR A 84 4.64 20.40 14.80
C THR A 84 5.66 20.04 15.86
#